data_AF-A0A2G2D1W1-F1
#
_entry.id   AF-A0A2G2D1W1-F1
#
_cell.length_a   1.000
_cell.length_b   1.000
_cell.length_c   1.000
_cell.angle_alpha   90.00
_cell.angle_beta   90.00
_cell.angle_gamma   90.00
#
_symmetry.space_group_name_H-M   'P 1'
#
loop_
_entity.id
_entity.type
_entity.pdbx_description
1 polymer ?
#
loop_
_entity_poly.entity_id
_entity_poly.type
_entity_poly.pdbx_seq_one_letter_code
_entity_poly.pdbx_strand_id
1 'polypeptide(L)'
;MPKKKIRKVYDALVEGAYQGLSDVELHDYVFEQCPKATSKRLVRAALLALSDPHVQDRNVLNVIYALAIKHRLDGGPDSDDDDE
;
A
#
# COMPACT_ATOMS: atom_id res chain seq x y z
N MET A 1 13.94 -3.78 -9.57
CA MET A 1 12.70 -3.10 -9.97
C MET A 1 11.52 -3.74 -9.25
N PRO A 2 10.54 -2.97 -8.73
CA PRO A 2 9.36 -3.55 -8.10
C PRO A 2 8.59 -4.39 -9.13
N LYS A 3 8.13 -5.58 -8.73
CA LYS A 3 7.28 -6.44 -9.59
C LYS A 3 6.03 -5.65 -9.99
N LYS A 4 5.53 -5.83 -11.23
CA LYS A 4 4.36 -5.10 -11.78
C LYS A 4 3.15 -5.07 -10.83
N LYS A 5 2.89 -6.17 -10.10
CA LYS A 5 1.81 -6.29 -9.12
C LYS A 5 1.97 -5.33 -7.93
N ILE A 6 3.19 -5.18 -7.39
CA ILE A 6 3.49 -4.26 -6.30
C ILE A 6 3.38 -2.82 -6.79
N ARG A 7 3.82 -2.55 -8.02
CA ARG A 7 3.73 -1.20 -8.59
C ARG A 7 2.28 -0.72 -8.71
N LYS A 8 1.34 -1.58 -9.14
CA LYS A 8 -0.08 -1.22 -9.17
C LYS A 8 -0.65 -0.87 -7.80
N VAL A 9 -0.31 -1.66 -6.78
CA VAL A 9 -0.74 -1.37 -5.39
C VAL A 9 -0.11 -0.07 -4.90
N TYR A 10 1.15 0.18 -5.24
CA TYR A 10 1.82 1.46 -4.96
C TYR A 10 1.11 2.64 -5.62
N ASP A 11 0.79 2.56 -6.91
CA ASP A 11 0.16 3.66 -7.64
C ASP A 11 -1.23 3.97 -7.04
N ALA A 12 -2.03 2.94 -6.74
CA ALA A 12 -3.33 3.10 -6.07
C ALA A 12 -3.20 3.66 -4.65
N LEU A 13 -2.23 3.19 -3.87
CA LEU A 13 -2.01 3.62 -2.50
C LEU A 13 -1.61 5.10 -2.43
N VAL A 14 -0.72 5.54 -3.32
CA VAL A 14 -0.29 6.94 -3.40
C VAL A 14 -1.43 7.83 -3.89
N GLU A 15 -2.13 7.43 -4.94
CA GLU A 15 -3.27 8.17 -5.48
C GLU A 15 -4.38 8.35 -4.45
N GLY A 16 -4.82 7.28 -3.78
CA GLY A 16 -5.87 7.35 -2.75
C GLY A 16 -5.48 8.27 -1.59
N ALA A 17 -4.21 8.22 -1.16
CA ALA A 17 -3.72 9.10 -0.12
C ALA A 17 -3.69 10.59 -0.57
N TYR A 18 -3.34 10.88 -1.82
CA TYR A 18 -3.43 12.24 -2.38
C TYR A 18 -4.86 12.74 -2.55
N GLN A 19 -5.83 11.84 -2.72
CA GLN A 19 -7.26 12.17 -2.69
C GLN A 19 -7.78 12.44 -1.26
N GLY A 20 -6.94 12.28 -0.24
CA GLY A 20 -7.29 12.51 1.16
C GLY A 20 -7.92 11.31 1.85
N LEU A 21 -7.94 10.13 1.20
CA LEU A 21 -8.42 8.90 1.82
C LEU A 21 -7.44 8.44 2.90
N SER A 22 -7.98 7.88 3.98
CA SER A 22 -7.17 7.34 5.07
C SER A 22 -7.79 6.09 5.67
N ASP A 23 -6.98 5.34 6.42
CA ASP A 23 -7.43 4.18 7.18
C ASP A 23 -8.26 3.19 6.34
N VAL A 24 -9.51 2.90 6.75
CA VAL A 24 -10.41 1.96 6.07
C VAL A 24 -10.77 2.44 4.67
N GLU A 25 -10.96 3.75 4.46
CA GLU A 25 -11.29 4.28 3.14
C GLU A 25 -10.14 4.08 2.15
N LEU A 26 -8.90 4.29 2.60
CA LEU A 26 -7.72 4.04 1.77
C LEU A 26 -7.50 2.55 1.53
N HIS A 27 -7.73 1.71 2.55
CA HIS A 27 -7.72 0.27 2.41
C HIS A 27 -8.70 -0.18 1.31
N ASP A 28 -9.97 0.17 1.46
CA ASP A 28 -11.04 -0.27 0.57
C ASP A 28 -10.77 0.21 -0.86
N TYR A 29 -10.37 1.46 -1.03
CA TYR A 29 -9.95 1.99 -2.33
C TYR A 29 -8.82 1.16 -2.97
N VAL A 30 -7.77 0.84 -2.21
CA VAL A 30 -6.65 0.04 -2.73
C VAL A 30 -7.11 -1.36 -3.15
N PHE A 31 -7.99 -2.01 -2.39
CA PHE A 31 -8.49 -3.34 -2.70
C PHE A 31 -9.55 -3.34 -3.81
N GLU A 32 -10.31 -2.27 -4.00
CA GLU A 32 -11.16 -2.06 -5.17
C GLU A 32 -10.34 -1.93 -6.46
N GLN A 33 -9.28 -1.09 -6.44
CA GLN A 33 -8.40 -0.89 -7.59
C GLN A 33 -7.50 -2.11 -7.86
N CYS A 34 -7.11 -2.83 -6.80
CA CYS A 34 -6.28 -4.01 -6.86
C CYS A 34 -6.92 -5.20 -6.10
N PRO A 35 -7.93 -5.89 -6.68
CA PRO A 35 -8.66 -6.97 -6.00
C PRO A 35 -7.83 -8.18 -5.57
N LYS A 36 -6.63 -8.33 -6.13
CA LYS A 36 -5.65 -9.38 -5.77
C LYS A 36 -4.53 -8.83 -4.87
N ALA A 37 -4.69 -7.65 -4.30
CA ALA A 37 -3.78 -7.14 -3.30
C ALA A 37 -3.80 -8.05 -2.07
N THR A 38 -2.69 -8.10 -1.36
CA THR A 38 -2.56 -8.81 -0.09
C THR A 38 -1.89 -7.86 0.90
N SER A 39 -2.05 -8.09 2.20
CA SER A 39 -1.35 -7.29 3.22
C SER A 39 0.16 -7.22 2.95
N LYS A 40 0.78 -8.33 2.53
CA LYS A 40 2.21 -8.37 2.13
C LYS A 40 2.52 -7.42 0.96
N ARG A 41 1.69 -7.41 -0.08
CA ARG A 41 1.85 -6.50 -1.24
C ARG A 41 1.61 -5.04 -0.83
N LEU A 42 0.63 -4.78 0.01
CA LEU A 42 0.32 -3.45 0.53
C LEU A 42 1.50 -2.91 1.35
N VAL A 43 2.04 -3.69 2.29
CA VAL A 43 3.21 -3.27 3.08
C VAL A 43 4.43 -3.04 2.19
N ARG A 44 4.70 -3.92 1.21
CA ARG A 44 5.80 -3.70 0.23
C ARG A 44 5.60 -2.44 -0.61
N ALA A 45 4.37 -2.16 -1.04
CA ALA A 45 4.02 -0.95 -1.78
C ALA A 45 4.16 0.32 -0.92
N ALA A 46 3.75 0.27 0.34
CA ALA A 46 3.93 1.35 1.29
C ALA A 46 5.42 1.66 1.53
N LEU A 47 6.25 0.63 1.73
CA LEU A 47 7.69 0.81 1.85
C LEU A 47 8.29 1.44 0.59
N LEU A 48 7.81 1.05 -0.60
CA LEU A 48 8.24 1.67 -1.85
C LEU A 48 7.90 3.16 -1.86
N ALA A 49 6.69 3.56 -1.45
CA ALA A 49 6.30 4.96 -1.36
C ALA A 49 7.09 5.77 -0.34
N LEU A 50 7.38 5.19 0.82
CA LEU A 50 8.20 5.84 1.85
C LEU A 50 9.67 6.02 1.41
N SER A 51 10.13 5.21 0.45
CA SER A 51 11.47 5.31 -0.14
C SER A 51 11.52 6.13 -1.44
N ASP A 52 10.38 6.52 -2.00
CA ASP A 52 10.32 7.26 -3.27
C ASP A 52 10.57 8.75 -3.03
N PRO A 53 11.67 9.34 -3.56
CA PRO A 53 11.99 10.75 -3.34
C PRO A 53 10.98 11.73 -3.97
N HIS A 54 10.05 11.25 -4.82
CA HIS A 54 9.02 12.05 -5.46
C HIS A 54 7.75 12.16 -4.60
N VAL A 55 7.58 11.30 -3.58
CA VAL A 55 6.46 11.39 -2.63
C VAL A 55 6.90 12.26 -1.46
N GLN A 56 6.64 13.56 -1.56
CA GLN A 56 7.17 14.57 -0.62
C GLN A 56 6.13 15.09 0.37
N ASP A 57 4.84 14.82 0.14
CA ASP A 57 3.78 15.26 1.03
C ASP A 57 3.81 14.45 2.34
N ARG A 58 4.07 15.16 3.44
CA ARG A 58 4.17 14.57 4.79
C ARG A 58 2.87 13.88 5.21
N ASN A 59 1.72 14.45 4.88
CA ASN A 59 0.43 13.87 5.25
C ASN A 59 0.21 12.55 4.52
N VAL A 60 0.50 12.52 3.22
CA VAL A 60 0.45 11.29 2.40
C VAL A 60 1.37 10.22 2.98
N LEU A 61 2.62 10.57 3.30
CA LEU A 61 3.58 9.63 3.90
C LEU A 61 3.09 9.10 5.26
N ASN A 62 2.52 9.96 6.10
CA ASN A 62 1.97 9.56 7.40
C ASN A 62 0.81 8.58 7.28
N VAL A 63 -0.13 8.86 6.37
CA VAL A 63 -1.31 8.02 6.14
C VAL A 63 -0.89 6.64 5.62
N ILE A 64 0.02 6.62 4.63
CA ILE A 64 0.58 5.39 4.07
C ILE A 64 1.29 4.57 5.16
N TYR A 65 2.09 5.23 6.00
CA TYR A 65 2.82 4.58 7.08
C TYR A 65 1.87 3.98 8.14
N ALA A 66 0.84 4.73 8.53
CA ALA A 66 -0.16 4.27 9.50
C ALA A 66 -0.90 3.03 8.99
N LEU A 67 -1.33 3.04 7.73
CA LEU A 67 -2.01 1.89 7.13
C LEU A 67 -1.07 0.66 7.06
N ALA A 68 0.19 0.86 6.67
CA ALA A 68 1.17 -0.22 6.62
C ALA A 68 1.42 -0.88 7.99
N ILE A 69 1.45 -0.09 9.08
CA ILE A 69 1.58 -0.63 10.44
C ILE A 69 0.38 -1.51 10.80
N LYS A 70 -0.85 -1.08 10.50
CA LYS A 70 -2.06 -1.87 10.78
C LYS A 70 -1.98 -3.24 10.11
N HIS A 71 -1.73 -3.27 8.80
CA HIS A 71 -1.57 -4.53 8.06
C HIS A 71 -0.41 -5.41 8.53
N ARG A 72 0.65 -4.81 9.08
CA ARG A 72 1.77 -5.55 9.68
C ARG A 72 1.38 -6.18 11.03
N LEU A 73 0.60 -5.46 11.84
CA LEU A 73 0.18 -5.92 13.17
C LEU A 73 -0.98 -6.91 13.13
N ASP A 74 -1.87 -6.80 12.14
CA ASP A 74 -3.03 -7.68 11.95
C ASP A 74 -2.66 -9.08 11.42
N GLY A 75 -1.37 -9.43 11.39
CA GLY A 75 -0.92 -10.78 11.02
C GLY A 75 -1.21 -11.13 9.57
N GLY A 76 -0.98 -10.19 8.64
CA GLY A 76 -1.23 -10.37 7.21
C GLY A 76 -0.83 -11.77 6.71
N PRO A 77 -1.66 -12.43 5.87
CA PRO A 77 -1.64 -13.87 5.71
C PRO A 77 -0.26 -14.38 5.32
N ASP A 78 0.27 -15.29 6.14
CA ASP A 78 1.39 -16.20 5.83
C ASP A 78 0.98 -17.21 4.74
N SER A 79 0.46 -16.72 3.61
CA SER A 79 0.24 -17.53 2.43
C SER A 79 1.37 -17.23 1.45
N ASP A 80 2.30 -18.16 1.37
CA ASP A 80 3.47 -18.23 0.47
C ASP A 80 3.11 -18.32 -1.03
N ASP A 81 1.98 -17.75 -1.46
CA ASP A 81 1.65 -17.62 -2.89
C ASP A 81 2.31 -16.35 -3.46
N ASP A 82 3.65 -16.34 -3.40
CA ASP A 82 4.50 -15.50 -4.26
C ASP A 82 4.62 -16.14 -5.66
N ASP A 83 3.53 -16.67 -6.23
CA ASP A 83 3.50 -17.12 -7.62
C ASP A 83 3.60 -15.92 -8.59
N GLU A 84 4.77 -15.87 -9.26
CA GLU A 84 5.22 -15.07 -10.42
C GLU A 84 4.52 -13.73 -10.71
#